data_AF-A0A8T6T7V4-F1
#
_entry.id   AF-A0A8T6T7V4-F1
#
_cell.length_a   1.000
_cell.length_b   1.000
_cell.length_c   1.000
_cell.angle_alpha   90.00
_cell.angle_beta   90.00
_cell.angle_gamma   90.00
#
_symmetry.space_group_name_H-M   'P 1'
#
loop_
_entity.id
_entity.type
_entity.pdbx_description
1 polymer ?
#
loop_
_entity_poly.entity_id
_entity_poly.type
_entity_poly.pdbx_seq_one_letter_code
_entity_poly.pdbx_strand_id
1 'polypeptide(L)'
;MARPADIAKRAAAAYYGLSSDNKRIPKGWNIEYLRQHSLIPKETEFLVRLNRHISAKWTDNIGNVSRTARMSDLDFLVYANELLEEADLPIVKPGDERVIQWMAYVASQDDALVLVRVSRGEDVKLILVNTAITQ
;
A
#
# COMPACT_ATOMS: atom_id res chain seq x y z
N MET A 1 5.85 -16.14 -15.31
CA MET A 1 5.57 -14.80 -14.74
C MET A 1 6.10 -14.75 -13.31
N ALA A 2 6.63 -13.62 -12.85
CA ALA A 2 7.04 -13.46 -11.46
C ALA A 2 5.78 -13.43 -10.55
N ARG A 3 5.88 -13.96 -9.33
CA ARG A 3 4.74 -13.93 -8.39
C ARG A 3 4.44 -12.48 -7.99
N PRO A 4 3.17 -12.08 -7.76
CA PRO A 4 2.79 -10.73 -7.31
C PRO A 4 3.62 -10.25 -6.11
N ALA A 5 3.87 -11.12 -5.13
CA ALA A 5 4.72 -10.82 -3.98
C ALA A 5 6.16 -10.43 -4.36
N ASP A 6 6.74 -11.05 -5.39
CA ASP A 6 8.10 -10.76 -5.85
C ASP A 6 8.15 -9.44 -6.65
N ILE A 7 7.07 -9.06 -7.33
CA ILE A 7 6.91 -7.75 -7.98
C ILE A 7 6.78 -6.66 -6.90
N ALA A 8 5.90 -6.88 -5.93
CA ALA A 8 5.64 -5.91 -4.86
C ALA A 8 6.88 -5.63 -4.00
N LYS A 9 7.66 -6.66 -3.65
CA LYS A 9 8.93 -6.49 -2.93
C LYS A 9 9.91 -5.60 -3.69
N ARG A 10 10.05 -5.80 -5.00
CA ARG A 10 10.95 -5.00 -5.84
C ARG A 10 10.45 -3.56 -5.98
N ALA A 11 9.15 -3.37 -6.18
CA ALA A 11 8.54 -2.05 -6.24
C ALA A 11 8.71 -1.26 -4.92
N ALA A 12 8.52 -1.92 -3.78
CA ALA A 12 8.73 -1.33 -2.45
C ALA A 12 10.20 -0.95 -2.23
N ALA A 13 11.14 -1.84 -2.56
CA ALA A 13 12.57 -1.54 -2.47
C ALA A 13 12.97 -0.34 -3.35
N ALA A 14 12.44 -0.25 -4.57
CA ALA A 14 12.68 0.86 -5.48
C ALA A 14 12.05 2.17 -4.98
N TYR A 15 10.84 2.14 -4.41
CA TYR A 15 10.17 3.32 -3.88
C TYR A 15 10.94 3.96 -2.73
N TYR A 16 11.43 3.15 -1.78
CA TYR A 16 12.18 3.65 -0.64
C TYR A 16 13.69 3.82 -0.90
N GLY A 17 14.13 3.75 -2.17
CA GLY A 17 15.53 3.96 -2.55
C GLY A 17 16.49 2.95 -1.92
N LEU A 18 16.00 1.76 -1.58
CA LEU A 18 16.78 0.78 -0.83
C LEU A 18 17.86 0.12 -1.70
N SER A 19 17.78 0.13 -3.03
CA SER A 19 18.88 -0.42 -3.84
C SER A 19 18.89 0.11 -5.27
N SER A 20 20.10 0.27 -5.82
CA SER A 20 20.34 0.45 -7.26
C SER A 20 20.28 -0.87 -8.03
N ASP A 21 20.40 -2.01 -7.34
CA ASP A 21 20.15 -3.35 -7.87
C ASP A 21 18.81 -3.87 -7.34
N ASN A 22 17.79 -3.92 -8.20
CA ASN A 22 16.42 -4.38 -7.89
C ASN A 22 16.37 -5.80 -7.30
N LYS A 23 17.48 -6.54 -7.25
CA LYS A 23 17.57 -7.89 -6.69
C LYS A 23 18.12 -7.95 -5.26
N ARG A 24 18.65 -6.88 -4.71
CA ARG A 24 19.27 -6.88 -3.36
C ARG A 24 18.62 -5.83 -2.47
N ILE A 25 18.07 -6.26 -1.33
CA ILE A 25 17.63 -5.37 -0.25
C ILE A 25 18.86 -5.15 0.67
N PRO A 26 19.19 -3.92 1.11
CA PRO A 26 20.32 -3.68 2.00
C PRO A 26 20.19 -4.43 3.32
N LYS A 27 21.33 -4.76 3.91
CA LYS A 27 21.37 -5.36 5.25
C LYS A 27 20.65 -4.46 6.26
N GLY A 28 19.79 -5.07 7.09
CA GLY A 28 19.03 -4.40 8.15
C GLY A 28 17.61 -3.96 7.76
N TRP A 29 17.23 -4.05 6.49
CA TRP A 29 15.84 -3.84 6.05
C TRP A 29 15.13 -5.17 5.86
N ASN A 30 13.89 -5.25 6.34
CA ASN A 30 12.99 -6.37 6.13
C ASN A 30 11.81 -5.94 5.25
N ILE A 31 11.40 -6.79 4.30
CA ILE A 31 10.25 -6.53 3.42
C ILE A 31 9.33 -7.75 3.45
N GLU A 32 8.15 -7.55 4.04
CA GLU A 32 7.16 -8.59 4.29
C GLU A 32 5.87 -8.31 3.54
N TYR A 33 5.25 -9.35 2.99
CA TYR A 33 3.90 -9.26 2.46
C TYR A 33 2.90 -9.54 3.60
N LEU A 34 1.99 -8.61 3.86
CA LEU A 34 0.96 -8.78 4.86
C LEU A 34 -0.24 -9.53 4.27
N ARG A 35 -0.34 -10.84 4.52
CA ARG A 35 -1.52 -11.69 4.21
C ARG A 35 -2.46 -11.89 5.41
N GLN A 36 -2.32 -11.08 6.46
CA GLN A 36 -2.97 -11.41 7.72
C GLN A 36 -4.47 -11.10 7.65
N HIS A 37 -5.28 -12.16 7.59
CA HIS A 37 -6.74 -12.06 7.65
C HIS A 37 -7.21 -11.37 8.94
N SER A 38 -6.41 -11.43 10.00
CA SER A 38 -6.63 -10.73 11.26
C SER A 38 -6.50 -9.21 11.17
N LEU A 39 -5.87 -8.68 10.11
CA LEU A 39 -5.78 -7.23 9.88
C LEU A 39 -6.95 -6.68 9.08
N ILE A 40 -7.76 -7.55 8.45
CA ILE A 40 -8.87 -7.12 7.60
C ILE A 40 -10.06 -6.77 8.51
N PRO A 41 -10.46 -5.50 8.60
CA PRO A 41 -11.61 -5.10 9.37
C PRO A 41 -12.89 -5.66 8.74
N LYS A 42 -13.97 -5.72 9.51
CA LYS A 42 -15.30 -6.01 8.96
C LYS A 42 -15.63 -4.97 7.89
N GLU A 43 -16.14 -5.43 6.75
CA GLU A 43 -16.58 -4.55 5.67
C GLU A 43 -17.62 -3.53 6.16
N THR A 44 -17.46 -2.29 5.73
CA THR A 44 -18.37 -1.18 5.97
C THR A 44 -18.59 -0.40 4.67
N GLU A 45 -19.65 0.39 4.61
CA GLU A 45 -19.94 1.24 3.45
C GLU A 45 -18.78 2.21 3.15
N PHE A 46 -18.15 2.76 4.20
CA PHE A 46 -16.95 3.58 4.07
C PHE A 46 -15.81 2.83 3.37
N LEU A 47 -15.52 1.58 3.78
CA LEU A 47 -14.46 0.77 3.18
C LEU A 47 -14.73 0.44 1.71
N VAL A 48 -16.00 0.17 1.35
CA VAL A 48 -16.40 -0.04 -0.04
C VAL A 48 -16.19 1.24 -0.87
N ARG A 49 -16.58 2.40 -0.33
CA ARG A 49 -16.38 3.70 -0.99
C ARG A 49 -14.89 4.03 -1.15
N LEU A 50 -14.11 3.79 -0.10
CA LEU A 50 -12.66 3.96 -0.09
C LEU A 50 -11.98 3.09 -1.14
N ASN A 51 -12.33 1.81 -1.22
CA ASN A 51 -11.78 0.91 -2.23
C ASN A 51 -12.02 1.44 -3.65
N ARG A 52 -13.24 1.88 -3.97
CA ARG A 52 -13.58 2.47 -5.28
C ARG A 52 -12.79 3.74 -5.56
N HIS A 53 -12.66 4.62 -4.57
CA HIS A 53 -11.88 5.86 -4.69
C HIS A 53 -10.41 5.56 -4.99
N ILE A 54 -9.80 4.65 -4.23
CA ILE A 54 -8.41 4.21 -4.43
C ILE A 54 -8.21 3.57 -5.81
N SER A 55 -9.14 2.73 -6.26
CA SER A 55 -9.08 2.11 -7.60
C SER A 55 -8.98 3.15 -8.73
N ALA A 56 -9.59 4.33 -8.56
CA ALA A 56 -9.54 5.41 -9.54
C ALA A 56 -8.24 6.23 -9.50
N LYS A 57 -7.43 6.13 -8.43
CA LYS A 57 -6.21 6.92 -8.22
C LYS A 57 -4.91 6.21 -8.63
N TRP A 58 -4.98 4.96 -9.08
CA TRP A 58 -3.78 4.19 -9.39
C TRP A 58 -2.89 4.80 -10.48
N THR A 59 -3.49 5.45 -11.48
CA THR A 59 -2.76 6.12 -12.56
C THR A 59 -1.89 7.27 -12.06
N ASP A 60 -2.36 7.98 -11.04
CA ASP A 60 -1.66 9.11 -10.41
C ASP A 60 -0.46 8.63 -9.58
N ASN A 61 -0.42 7.34 -9.25
CA ASN A 61 0.51 6.71 -8.33
C ASN A 61 1.49 5.73 -9.03
N ILE A 62 1.68 5.87 -10.35
CA ILE A 62 2.65 5.07 -11.10
C ILE A 62 4.07 5.58 -10.86
N GLY A 63 4.93 4.73 -10.30
CA GLY A 63 6.32 5.09 -10.05
C GLY A 63 7.14 5.27 -11.32
N ASN A 64 7.86 6.39 -11.44
CA ASN A 64 8.73 6.70 -12.59
C ASN A 64 9.79 5.61 -12.88
N VAL A 65 10.30 4.91 -11.84
CA VAL A 65 11.40 3.94 -11.98
C VAL A 65 10.92 2.50 -12.13
N SER A 66 9.98 2.05 -11.29
CA SER A 66 9.50 0.66 -11.35
C SER A 66 8.34 0.46 -12.32
N ARG A 67 7.80 1.56 -12.89
CA ARG A 67 6.60 1.58 -13.75
C ARG A 67 5.42 0.81 -13.16
N THR A 68 5.45 0.62 -11.84
CA THR A 68 4.47 -0.13 -11.06
C THR A 68 3.70 0.88 -10.22
N ALA A 69 2.37 0.78 -10.20
CA ALA A 69 1.54 1.63 -9.37
C ALA A 69 1.69 1.27 -7.89
N ARG A 70 1.91 2.28 -7.05
CA ARG A 70 2.25 2.10 -5.63
C ARG A 70 1.79 3.31 -4.81
N MET A 71 1.28 3.04 -3.62
CA MET A 71 0.73 4.07 -2.74
C MET A 71 1.27 3.84 -1.34
N SER A 72 1.95 4.84 -0.76
CA SER A 72 2.35 4.76 0.64
C SER A 72 1.15 4.87 1.57
N ASP A 73 1.34 4.57 2.85
CA ASP A 73 0.36 4.85 3.90
C ASP A 73 -0.02 6.34 3.97
N LEU A 74 0.93 7.25 3.73
CA LEU A 74 0.66 8.69 3.70
C LEU A 74 -0.19 9.08 2.47
N ASP A 75 0.15 8.58 1.29
CA ASP A 75 -0.64 8.85 0.07
C ASP A 75 -2.06 8.28 0.22
N PHE A 76 -2.17 7.06 0.75
CA PHE A 76 -3.45 6.42 1.05
C PHE A 76 -4.28 7.22 2.05
N LEU A 77 -3.62 7.75 3.09
CA LEU A 77 -4.25 8.57 4.12
C LEU A 77 -4.88 9.84 3.53
N VAL A 78 -4.22 10.49 2.56
CA VAL A 78 -4.79 11.67 1.89
C VAL A 78 -6.14 11.31 1.26
N TYR A 79 -6.20 10.26 0.46
CA TYR A 79 -7.45 9.82 -0.19
C TYR A 79 -8.52 9.36 0.81
N ALA A 80 -8.11 8.72 1.91
CA ALA A 80 -9.05 8.35 2.97
C ALA A 80 -9.64 9.58 3.67
N ASN A 81 -8.81 10.59 3.95
CA ASN A 81 -9.24 11.82 4.60
C ASN A 81 -10.11 12.69 3.68
N GLU A 82 -9.89 12.70 2.36
CA GLU A 82 -10.81 13.33 1.39
C GLU A 82 -12.24 12.78 1.56
N LEU A 83 -12.39 11.45 1.62
CA LEU A 83 -13.71 10.83 1.79
C LEU A 83 -14.33 11.07 3.17
N LEU A 84 -13.51 11.17 4.21
CA LEU A 84 -13.98 11.49 5.56
C LEU A 84 -14.46 12.94 5.62
N GLU A 85 -13.72 13.87 5.03
CA GLU A 85 -14.08 15.27 4.93
C GLU A 85 -15.37 15.47 4.13
N GLU A 86 -15.54 14.79 2.99
CA GLU A 86 -16.79 14.79 2.21
C GLU A 86 -18.02 14.29 3.01
N ALA A 87 -17.79 13.49 4.04
CA ALA A 87 -18.83 12.91 4.89
C ALA A 87 -19.01 13.64 6.24
N ASP A 88 -18.33 14.78 6.44
CA ASP A 88 -18.26 15.50 7.72
C ASP A 88 -17.80 14.61 8.89
N LEU A 89 -16.92 13.65 8.61
CA LEU A 89 -16.37 12.72 9.60
C LEU A 89 -14.96 13.14 10.06
N PRO A 90 -14.55 12.79 11.30
CA PRO A 90 -13.22 13.12 11.79
C PRO A 90 -12.11 12.49 10.96
N ILE A 91 -11.20 13.32 10.44
CA ILE A 91 -9.99 12.89 9.74
C ILE A 91 -9.06 12.11 10.66
N VAL A 92 -8.25 11.22 10.07
CA VAL A 92 -7.28 10.41 10.80
C VAL A 92 -5.85 10.92 10.55
N LYS A 93 -4.94 10.65 11.49
CA LYS A 93 -3.55 11.13 11.44
C LYS A 93 -2.60 10.04 10.95
N PRO A 94 -1.40 10.40 10.46
CA PRO A 94 -0.35 9.42 10.19
C PRO A 94 -0.08 8.54 11.41
N GLY A 95 0.09 7.23 11.19
CA GLY A 95 0.33 6.25 12.25
C GLY A 95 -0.93 5.70 12.93
N ASP A 96 -2.13 6.15 12.55
CA ASP A 96 -3.38 5.56 13.05
C ASP A 96 -3.53 4.10 12.57
N GLU A 97 -3.78 3.18 13.50
CA GLU A 97 -3.89 1.74 13.22
C GLU A 97 -4.99 1.42 12.19
N ARG A 98 -6.03 2.26 12.11
CA ARG A 98 -7.11 2.11 11.13
C ARG A 98 -6.59 2.17 9.70
N VAL A 99 -5.55 2.97 9.43
CA VAL A 99 -4.96 3.08 8.09
C VAL A 99 -4.42 1.73 7.62
N ILE A 100 -3.74 1.00 8.51
CA ILE A 100 -3.21 -0.34 8.22
C ILE A 100 -4.35 -1.30 7.88
N GLN A 101 -5.41 -1.27 8.67
CA GLN A 101 -6.61 -2.10 8.47
C GLN A 101 -7.32 -1.78 7.15
N TRP A 102 -7.43 -0.50 6.80
CA TRP A 102 -8.07 -0.06 5.55
C TRP A 102 -7.23 -0.42 4.33
N MET A 103 -5.91 -0.25 4.39
CA MET A 103 -4.99 -0.72 3.34
C MET A 103 -5.06 -2.25 3.19
N ALA A 104 -5.14 -2.99 4.30
CA ALA A 104 -5.29 -4.44 4.28
C ALA A 104 -6.64 -4.87 3.67
N TYR A 105 -7.72 -4.14 3.98
CA TYR A 105 -9.01 -4.33 3.34
C TYR A 105 -8.91 -4.15 1.82
N VAL A 106 -8.36 -3.02 1.35
CA VAL A 106 -8.21 -2.75 -0.09
C VAL A 106 -7.35 -3.82 -0.77
N ALA A 107 -6.23 -4.21 -0.16
CA ALA A 107 -5.38 -5.28 -0.68
C ALA A 107 -6.09 -6.65 -0.76
N SER A 108 -7.12 -6.89 0.06
CA SER A 108 -7.87 -8.15 0.04
C SER A 108 -8.92 -8.24 -1.07
N GLN A 109 -9.26 -7.12 -1.71
CA GLN A 109 -10.30 -7.06 -2.74
C GLN A 109 -9.82 -7.51 -4.12
N ASP A 110 -8.50 -7.53 -4.35
CA ASP A 110 -7.90 -7.88 -5.63
C ASP A 110 -6.52 -8.53 -5.42
N ASP A 111 -6.32 -9.74 -5.96
CA ASP A 111 -5.08 -10.51 -5.87
C ASP A 111 -3.86 -9.79 -6.48
N ALA A 112 -4.10 -8.82 -7.38
CA ALA A 112 -3.05 -7.96 -7.91
C ALA A 112 -2.57 -6.90 -6.91
N LEU A 113 -3.34 -6.60 -5.87
CA LEU A 113 -2.99 -5.61 -4.84
C LEU A 113 -2.26 -6.29 -3.68
N VAL A 114 -1.04 -5.82 -3.43
CA VAL A 114 -0.14 -6.43 -2.45
C VAL A 114 0.27 -5.38 -1.43
N LEU A 115 -0.17 -5.53 -0.18
CA LEU A 115 0.25 -4.68 0.94
C LEU A 115 1.59 -5.14 1.49
N VAL A 116 2.61 -4.31 1.36
CA VAL A 116 3.97 -4.61 1.78
C VAL A 116 4.32 -3.79 3.01
N ARG A 117 4.89 -4.46 4.02
CA ARG A 117 5.55 -3.83 5.16
C ARG A 117 7.05 -3.78 4.92
N VAL A 118 7.63 -2.60 5.07
CA VAL A 118 9.06 -2.36 4.98
C VAL A 118 9.53 -1.86 6.34
N SER A 119 10.46 -2.56 6.99
CA SER A 119 10.90 -2.21 8.34
C SER A 119 12.42 -2.22 8.53
N ARG A 120 12.89 -1.41 9.47
CA ARG A 120 14.28 -1.36 9.96
C ARG A 120 14.28 -0.95 11.44
N GLY A 121 14.51 -1.91 12.34
CA GLY A 121 14.38 -1.63 13.78
C GLY A 121 12.95 -1.25 14.11
N GLU A 122 12.76 -0.08 14.72
CA GLU A 122 11.43 0.48 15.04
C GLU A 122 10.76 1.22 13.87
N ASP A 123 11.53 1.55 12.82
CA ASP A 123 10.96 2.20 11.63
C ASP A 123 10.13 1.18 10.85
N VAL A 124 8.83 1.46 10.70
CA VAL A 124 7.89 0.67 9.91
C VAL A 124 7.21 1.57 8.89
N LYS A 125 7.21 1.13 7.63
CA LYS A 125 6.51 1.79 6.53
C LYS A 125 5.62 0.80 5.81
N LEU A 126 4.50 1.28 5.30
CA LEU A 126 3.58 0.48 4.50
C LEU A 126 3.48 1.04 3.10
N ILE A 127 3.37 0.13 2.14
CA ILE A 127 3.15 0.47 0.75
C ILE A 127 2.19 -0.54 0.14
N LEU A 128 1.12 -0.04 -0.45
CA LEU A 128 0.21 -0.83 -1.26
C LEU A 128 0.73 -0.82 -2.70
N VAL A 129 0.92 -2.00 -3.30
CA VAL A 129 1.44 -2.13 -4.66
C VAL A 129 0.40 -2.80 -5.54
N ASN A 130 0.05 -2.16 -6.65
CA ASN A 130 -0.76 -2.78 -7.69
C ASN A 130 0.16 -3.45 -8.72
N THR A 131 0.21 -4.79 -8.68
CA THR A 131 1.12 -5.60 -9.50
C THR A 131 0.58 -5.90 -10.90
N ALA A 132 -0.69 -5.60 -11.18
CA ALA A 132 -1.26 -5.71 -12.52
C ALA A 132 -0.87 -4.53 -13.42
N ILE A 133 -0.63 -3.36 -12.84
CA ILE A 133 -0.20 -2.16 -13.57
C ILE A 133 1.33 -2.13 -13.57
N THR A 134 1.93 -2.74 -14.58
CA THR A 134 3.37 -2.66 -14.89
C THR A 134 3.55 -2.19 -16.33
N GLN A 135 4.12 -1.00 -16.55
CA GLN A 135 4.51 -0.51 -17.89
C GLN A 135 5.99 -0.80 -18.21
#